data_AF-A0A958B183-F1
#
_entry.id   AF-A0A958B183-F1
#
_cell.length_a   1.000
_cell.length_b   1.000
_cell.length_c   1.000
_cell.angle_alpha   90.00
_cell.angle_beta   90.00
_cell.angle_gamma   90.00
#
_symmetry.space_group_name_H-M   'P 1'
#
loop_
_entity.id
_entity.type
_entity.pdbx_description
1 polymer ?
#
loop_
_entity_poly.entity_id
_entity_poly.type
_entity_poly.pdbx_seq_one_letter_code
_entity_poly.pdbx_strand_id
1 'polypeptide(L)'
;TELGRLLADHWTLRLAVLNACEGARGSDHDLFSSTASILVQRGLPAVLAMQYKITDHAAVELSRAFYESLADGLPVDAAVAEARKAVSLAISNTVEWGTPVLTMRAPDGVLFRLEAVAESARPRQTATLELASEPELTLRLEATPNPAPAGAEVTWTVTITNDGGQDLMYVSVFRERTLLEDPFRLAIGEQ
;
A
#
# COMPACT_ATOMS: atom_id res chain seq x y z
N THR A 1 -20.23 -23.44 -10.00
CA THR A 1 -20.40 -21.99 -10.19
C THR A 1 -20.02 -21.61 -11.60
N GLU A 2 -20.59 -20.54 -12.16
CA GLU A 2 -20.23 -20.00 -13.48
C GLU A 2 -18.76 -19.55 -13.51
N LEU A 3 -18.28 -18.94 -12.43
CA LEU A 3 -16.87 -18.58 -12.25
C LEU A 3 -15.94 -19.79 -12.37
N GLY A 4 -16.30 -20.92 -11.75
CA GLY A 4 -15.52 -22.15 -11.87
C GLY A 4 -15.58 -22.82 -13.23
N ARG A 5 -16.48 -22.40 -14.15
CA ARG A 5 -16.46 -22.82 -15.55
C ARG A 5 -15.50 -21.94 -16.35
N LEU A 6 -15.50 -20.62 -16.09
CA LEU A 6 -14.61 -19.66 -16.76
C LEU A 6 -13.13 -19.92 -16.43
N LEU A 7 -12.83 -20.30 -15.19
CA LEU A 7 -11.46 -20.52 -14.74
C LEU A 7 -10.92 -21.93 -15.04
N ALA A 8 -11.77 -22.85 -15.49
CA ALA A 8 -11.41 -24.27 -15.66
C ALA A 8 -10.33 -24.51 -16.74
N ASP A 9 -10.28 -23.67 -17.78
CA ASP A 9 -9.36 -23.86 -18.92
C ASP A 9 -7.97 -23.23 -18.67
N HIS A 10 -7.77 -22.56 -17.53
CA HIS A 10 -6.52 -21.88 -17.19
C HIS A 10 -5.68 -22.71 -16.22
N TRP A 11 -5.01 -23.73 -16.76
CA TRP A 11 -4.14 -24.66 -16.00
C TRP A 11 -2.91 -23.98 -15.35
N THR A 12 -2.56 -22.78 -15.78
CA THR A 12 -1.51 -21.95 -15.17
C THR A 12 -2.01 -21.13 -13.98
N LEU A 13 -3.33 -21.07 -13.73
CA LEU A 13 -3.90 -20.32 -12.63
C LEU A 13 -3.58 -20.98 -11.29
N ARG A 14 -2.86 -20.27 -10.42
CA ARG A 14 -2.39 -20.79 -9.13
C ARG A 14 -3.21 -20.31 -7.94
N LEU A 15 -3.79 -19.12 -8.04
CA LEU A 15 -4.49 -18.44 -6.95
C LEU A 15 -5.67 -17.64 -7.51
N ALA A 16 -6.81 -17.71 -6.83
CA ALA A 16 -7.90 -16.75 -7.00
C ALA A 16 -8.12 -16.00 -5.68
N VAL A 17 -8.31 -14.67 -5.77
CA VAL A 17 -8.67 -13.82 -4.63
C VAL A 17 -10.06 -13.27 -4.88
N LEU A 18 -11.02 -13.67 -4.07
CA LEU A 18 -12.42 -13.26 -4.14
C LEU A 18 -12.66 -12.23 -3.04
N ASN A 19 -12.21 -11.00 -3.30
CA ASN A 19 -12.45 -9.85 -2.42
C ASN A 19 -13.87 -9.30 -2.61
N ALA A 20 -14.86 -10.18 -2.47
CA ALA A 20 -16.27 -9.87 -2.56
C ALA A 20 -16.98 -10.54 -1.38
N CYS A 21 -18.01 -9.89 -0.85
CA CYS A 21 -18.79 -10.41 0.27
C CYS A 21 -19.31 -11.82 -0.04
N GLU A 22 -19.23 -12.72 0.94
CA GLU A 22 -19.78 -14.09 0.88
C GLU A 22 -19.12 -15.07 -0.11
N GLY A 23 -17.96 -14.75 -0.69
CA GLY A 23 -17.22 -15.69 -1.55
C GLY A 23 -16.79 -17.01 -0.88
N ALA A 24 -16.65 -17.00 0.45
CA ALA A 24 -16.35 -18.18 1.29
C ALA A 24 -17.55 -18.68 2.10
N ARG A 25 -18.75 -18.10 1.95
CA ARG A 25 -19.93 -18.54 2.70
C ARG A 25 -20.50 -19.81 2.08
N GLY A 26 -20.47 -20.90 2.85
CA GLY A 26 -21.24 -22.12 2.55
C GLY A 26 -22.72 -21.92 2.89
N SER A 27 -23.61 -22.69 2.27
CA SER A 27 -25.02 -22.73 2.66
C SER A 27 -25.18 -23.46 4.00
N ASP A 28 -26.23 -23.18 4.77
CA ASP A 28 -26.52 -23.83 6.07
C ASP A 28 -26.69 -25.36 5.97
N HIS A 29 -26.74 -25.93 4.76
CA HIS A 29 -26.84 -27.37 4.52
C HIS A 29 -25.64 -27.96 3.77
N ASP A 30 -24.68 -27.15 3.32
CA ASP A 30 -23.50 -27.64 2.59
C ASP A 30 -22.30 -26.69 2.75
N LEU A 31 -21.37 -27.08 3.63
CA LEU A 31 -20.12 -26.37 3.91
C LEU A 31 -19.20 -26.29 2.67
N PHE A 32 -19.44 -27.12 1.65
CA PHE A 32 -18.67 -27.16 0.41
C PHE A 32 -19.30 -26.36 -0.75
N SER A 33 -20.43 -25.68 -0.51
CA SER A 33 -21.11 -24.91 -1.56
C SER A 33 -20.47 -23.53 -1.82
N SER A 34 -19.42 -23.16 -1.08
CA SER A 34 -18.75 -21.88 -1.30
C SER A 34 -18.05 -21.86 -2.67
N THR A 35 -18.00 -20.69 -3.29
CA THR A 35 -17.32 -20.52 -4.58
C THR A 35 -15.84 -20.92 -4.47
N ALA A 36 -15.20 -20.63 -3.34
CA ALA A 36 -13.83 -21.04 -3.06
C ALA A 36 -13.64 -22.56 -3.02
N SER A 37 -14.50 -23.29 -2.31
CA SER A 37 -14.44 -24.76 -2.22
C SER A 37 -14.62 -25.43 -3.58
N ILE A 38 -15.56 -24.95 -4.39
CA ILE A 38 -15.82 -25.47 -5.74
C ILE A 38 -14.61 -25.24 -6.66
N LEU A 39 -13.96 -24.08 -6.56
CA LEU A 39 -12.77 -23.77 -7.37
C LEU A 39 -11.57 -24.66 -7.01
N VAL A 40 -11.32 -24.90 -5.72
CA VAL A 40 -10.24 -25.79 -5.28
C VAL A 40 -10.51 -27.24 -5.70
N GLN A 41 -11.75 -27.71 -5.59
CA GLN A 41 -12.15 -29.03 -6.10
C GLN A 41 -11.93 -29.17 -7.62
N ARG A 42 -12.15 -28.09 -8.37
CA ARG A 42 -11.91 -28.02 -9.83
C ARG A 42 -10.44 -27.86 -10.22
N GLY A 43 -9.53 -27.85 -9.26
CA GLY A 43 -8.09 -27.92 -9.51
C GLY A 43 -7.31 -26.63 -9.23
N LEU A 44 -7.96 -25.54 -8.80
CA LEU A 44 -7.21 -24.36 -8.35
C LEU A 44 -6.39 -24.71 -7.10
N PRO A 45 -5.07 -24.40 -7.07
CA PRO A 45 -4.24 -24.72 -5.91
C PRO A 45 -4.65 -24.01 -4.63
N ALA A 46 -5.12 -22.76 -4.72
CA ALA A 46 -5.63 -22.00 -3.59
C ALA A 46 -6.65 -20.94 -3.99
N VAL A 47 -7.57 -20.62 -3.08
CA VAL A 47 -8.51 -19.52 -3.18
C VAL A 47 -8.62 -18.80 -1.84
N LEU A 48 -8.42 -17.49 -1.84
CA LEU A 48 -8.70 -16.60 -0.71
C LEU A 48 -10.05 -15.94 -0.94
N ALA A 49 -10.98 -16.02 0.00
CA ALA A 49 -12.32 -15.46 -0.15
C ALA A 49 -12.88 -14.94 1.18
N MET A 50 -13.88 -14.05 1.13
CA MET A 50 -14.46 -13.44 2.33
C MET A 50 -15.68 -14.23 2.82
N GLN A 51 -15.72 -14.62 4.10
CA GLN A 51 -16.88 -15.34 4.67
C GLN A 51 -18.01 -14.41 5.14
N TYR A 52 -17.69 -13.13 5.38
CA TYR A 52 -18.60 -12.06 5.77
C TYR A 52 -18.33 -10.80 4.95
N LYS A 53 -19.13 -9.76 5.19
CA LYS A 53 -18.85 -8.43 4.65
C LYS A 53 -17.55 -7.88 5.24
N ILE A 54 -16.81 -7.16 4.42
CA ILE A 54 -15.59 -6.44 4.78
C ILE A 54 -15.74 -5.00 4.28
N THR A 55 -15.30 -4.04 5.08
CA THR A 55 -15.24 -2.62 4.70
C THR A 55 -14.15 -2.38 3.67
N ASP A 56 -14.31 -1.33 2.86
CA ASP A 56 -13.32 -0.97 1.83
C ASP A 56 -11.94 -0.72 2.43
N HIS A 57 -11.86 -0.07 3.59
CA HIS A 57 -10.61 0.18 4.29
C HIS A 57 -9.91 -1.13 4.71
N ALA A 58 -10.65 -2.07 5.31
CA ALA A 58 -10.12 -3.38 5.67
C ALA A 58 -9.71 -4.20 4.44
N ALA A 59 -10.47 -4.11 3.35
CA ALA A 59 -10.19 -4.79 2.09
C ALA A 59 -8.91 -4.26 1.40
N VAL A 60 -8.65 -2.96 1.48
CA VAL A 60 -7.42 -2.31 0.97
C VAL A 60 -6.21 -2.77 1.79
N GLU A 61 -6.27 -2.67 3.12
CA GLU A 61 -5.16 -3.08 4.00
C GLU A 61 -4.84 -4.58 3.86
N LEU A 62 -5.88 -5.41 3.77
CA LEU A 62 -5.73 -6.83 3.52
C LEU A 62 -5.03 -7.09 2.19
N SER A 63 -5.52 -6.46 1.11
CA SER A 63 -4.97 -6.69 -0.23
C SER A 63 -3.51 -6.24 -0.30
N ARG A 64 -3.19 -5.08 0.26
CA ARG A 64 -1.83 -4.54 0.31
C ARG A 64 -0.87 -5.51 1.00
N ALA A 65 -1.15 -5.85 2.26
CA ALA A 65 -0.27 -6.73 3.04
C ALA A 65 -0.19 -8.16 2.47
N PHE A 66 -1.30 -8.67 1.93
CA PHE A 66 -1.33 -9.99 1.29
C PHE A 66 -0.46 -10.05 0.04
N TYR A 67 -0.61 -9.08 -0.87
CA TYR A 67 0.18 -9.04 -2.11
C TYR A 67 1.65 -8.70 -1.86
N GLU A 68 1.97 -7.83 -0.88
CA GLU A 68 3.36 -7.59 -0.43
C GLU A 68 3.99 -8.90 0.05
N SER A 69 3.33 -9.62 0.95
CA SER A 69 3.81 -10.91 1.48
C SER A 69 4.01 -11.97 0.40
N LEU A 70 3.11 -12.04 -0.59
CA LEU A 70 3.27 -12.94 -1.73
C LEU A 70 4.44 -12.53 -2.63
N ALA A 71 4.65 -11.23 -2.84
CA ALA A 71 5.78 -10.71 -3.61
C ALA A 71 7.12 -10.99 -2.93
N ASP A 72 7.15 -10.99 -1.60
CA ASP A 72 8.29 -11.41 -0.77
C ASP A 72 8.55 -12.93 -0.79
N GLY A 73 7.71 -13.69 -1.52
CA GLY A 73 7.87 -15.13 -1.69
C GLY A 73 7.34 -15.96 -0.52
N LEU A 74 6.55 -15.37 0.37
CA LEU A 74 5.95 -16.12 1.47
C LEU A 74 4.92 -17.14 0.96
N PRO A 75 4.80 -18.30 1.61
CA PRO A 75 3.67 -19.21 1.41
C PRO A 75 2.33 -18.48 1.56
N VAL A 76 1.32 -18.89 0.78
CA VAL A 76 0.03 -18.17 0.70
C VAL A 76 -0.70 -18.11 2.03
N ASP A 77 -0.57 -19.13 2.89
CA ASP A 77 -1.12 -19.16 4.23
C ASP A 77 -0.41 -18.19 5.18
N ALA A 78 0.92 -18.08 5.08
CA ALA A 78 1.69 -17.05 5.78
C ALA A 78 1.30 -15.64 5.31
N ALA A 79 1.14 -15.43 4.01
CA ALA A 79 0.67 -14.15 3.46
C ALA A 79 -0.73 -13.77 3.97
N VAL A 80 -1.64 -14.74 4.12
CA VAL A 80 -2.94 -14.50 4.76
C VAL A 80 -2.76 -14.12 6.23
N ALA A 81 -1.88 -14.78 6.97
CA ALA A 81 -1.62 -14.45 8.37
C ALA A 81 -1.12 -13.01 8.55
N GLU A 82 -0.17 -12.56 7.70
CA GLU A 82 0.32 -11.18 7.72
C GLU A 82 -0.78 -10.17 7.35
N ALA A 83 -1.61 -10.49 6.36
CA ALA A 83 -2.74 -9.64 5.99
C ALA A 83 -3.76 -9.48 7.13
N ARG A 84 -4.05 -10.55 7.87
CA ARG A 84 -4.92 -10.48 9.06
C ARG A 84 -4.33 -9.60 10.16
N LYS A 85 -3.01 -9.68 10.41
CA LYS A 85 -2.33 -8.81 11.36
C LYS A 85 -2.42 -7.36 10.94
N ALA A 86 -2.20 -7.05 9.66
CA ALA A 86 -2.28 -5.70 9.13
C ALA A 86 -3.67 -5.08 9.35
N VAL A 87 -4.75 -5.82 9.03
CA VAL A 87 -6.12 -5.37 9.29
C VAL A 87 -6.36 -5.13 10.79
N SER A 88 -5.90 -6.05 11.65
CA SER A 88 -6.06 -5.91 13.11
C SER A 88 -5.30 -4.72 13.70
N LEU A 89 -4.19 -4.29 13.09
CA LEU A 89 -3.39 -3.15 13.54
C LEU A 89 -3.90 -1.83 12.98
N ALA A 90 -4.36 -1.82 11.73
CA ALA A 90 -4.83 -0.61 11.05
C ALA A 90 -6.23 -0.19 11.51
N ILE A 91 -7.05 -1.12 11.99
CA ILE A 91 -8.45 -0.86 12.35
C ILE A 91 -8.70 -1.39 13.77
N SER A 92 -8.86 -0.46 14.71
CA SER A 92 -9.22 -0.80 16.09
C SER A 92 -10.71 -1.14 16.21
N ASN A 93 -11.07 -1.98 17.19
CA ASN A 93 -12.45 -2.35 17.52
C ASN A 93 -13.23 -3.07 16.39
N THR A 94 -12.54 -3.80 15.51
CA THR A 94 -13.16 -4.66 14.49
C THR A 94 -12.69 -6.12 14.59
N VAL A 95 -13.51 -7.03 14.09
CA VAL A 95 -13.17 -8.46 13.91
C VAL A 95 -13.01 -8.84 12.43
N GLU A 96 -12.94 -7.85 11.55
CA GLU A 96 -12.81 -8.05 10.09
C GLU A 96 -11.52 -8.75 9.68
N TRP A 97 -10.49 -8.75 10.53
CA TRP A 97 -9.31 -9.59 10.35
C TRP A 97 -9.65 -11.09 10.27
N GLY A 98 -10.79 -11.52 10.82
CA GLY A 98 -11.26 -12.92 10.77
C GLY A 98 -12.09 -13.25 9.53
N THR A 99 -12.51 -12.25 8.76
CA THR A 99 -13.31 -12.42 7.53
C THR A 99 -12.62 -13.19 6.37
N PRO A 100 -11.30 -13.11 6.16
CA PRO A 100 -10.65 -13.78 5.05
C PRO A 100 -10.45 -15.27 5.32
N VAL A 101 -10.92 -16.12 4.42
CA VAL A 101 -10.79 -17.58 4.49
C VAL A 101 -9.98 -18.08 3.31
N LEU A 102 -8.91 -18.80 3.62
CA LEU A 102 -8.09 -19.50 2.64
C LEU A 102 -8.56 -20.95 2.52
N THR A 103 -8.96 -21.35 1.31
CA THR A 103 -9.15 -22.75 0.94
C THR A 103 -8.00 -23.14 0.01
N MET A 104 -7.28 -24.21 0.32
CA MET A 104 -6.15 -24.64 -0.51
C MET A 104 -5.99 -26.16 -0.56
N ARG A 105 -5.33 -26.62 -1.62
CA ARG A 105 -4.86 -28.00 -1.79
C ARG A 105 -3.36 -28.10 -2.07
N ALA A 106 -2.67 -26.96 -2.14
CA ALA A 106 -1.22 -26.91 -2.24
C ALA A 106 -0.61 -27.34 -0.88
N PRO A 107 0.20 -28.40 -0.82
CA PRO A 107 0.66 -28.98 0.44
C PRO A 107 1.65 -28.10 1.20
N ASP A 108 2.42 -27.25 0.49
CA ASP A 108 3.43 -26.36 1.04
C ASP A 108 3.00 -24.88 1.05
N GLY A 109 1.81 -24.56 0.51
CA GLY A 109 1.35 -23.18 0.36
C GLY A 109 2.18 -22.33 -0.63
N VAL A 110 3.22 -22.87 -1.25
CA VAL A 110 4.10 -22.13 -2.17
C VAL A 110 3.49 -22.14 -3.58
N LEU A 111 2.70 -21.11 -3.85
CA LEU A 111 2.02 -20.97 -5.14
C LEU A 111 2.90 -20.38 -6.22
N PHE A 112 3.78 -19.47 -5.83
CA PHE A 112 4.66 -18.72 -6.72
C PHE A 112 6.09 -18.92 -6.27
N ARG A 113 6.91 -19.49 -7.15
CA ARG A 113 8.35 -19.28 -7.10
C ARG A 113 8.62 -18.09 -8.00
N LEU A 114 8.43 -16.92 -7.43
CA LEU A 114 8.97 -15.72 -8.03
C LEU A 114 10.48 -15.93 -7.96
N GLU A 115 11.10 -16.25 -9.09
CA GLU A 115 12.52 -15.93 -9.22
C GLU A 115 12.58 -14.48 -8.80
N ALA A 116 13.33 -14.19 -7.72
CA ALA A 116 13.70 -12.83 -7.44
C ALA A 116 14.20 -12.33 -8.78
N VAL A 117 13.41 -11.48 -9.43
CA VAL A 117 13.82 -10.80 -10.64
C VAL A 117 15.00 -10.02 -10.10
N ALA A 118 16.19 -10.60 -10.22
CA ALA A 118 17.34 -10.31 -9.38
C ALA A 118 17.62 -8.85 -9.61
N GLU A 119 17.12 -8.01 -8.71
CA GLU A 119 16.56 -6.70 -9.03
C GLU A 119 16.88 -6.34 -10.46
N SER A 120 16.11 -6.87 -11.44
CA SER A 120 16.38 -6.47 -12.82
C SER A 120 16.21 -5.00 -12.70
N ALA A 121 17.32 -4.31 -12.87
CA ALA A 121 17.37 -2.90 -12.89
C ALA A 121 16.28 -2.51 -13.88
N ARG A 122 15.08 -2.15 -13.39
CA ARG A 122 14.56 -0.84 -13.71
C ARG A 122 15.82 -0.01 -13.54
N PRO A 123 16.40 0.54 -14.62
CA PRO A 123 17.51 1.44 -14.41
C PRO A 123 16.96 2.39 -13.37
N ARG A 124 17.47 2.28 -12.14
CA ARG A 124 17.46 3.40 -11.24
C ARG A 124 18.22 4.37 -12.11
N GLN A 125 17.48 5.27 -12.76
CA GLN A 125 18.07 6.42 -13.38
C GLN A 125 18.64 7.17 -12.19
N THR A 126 19.78 6.70 -11.71
CA THR A 126 20.71 7.48 -10.94
C THR A 126 21.22 8.45 -11.97
N ALA A 127 20.45 9.53 -12.17
CA ALA A 127 21.00 10.73 -12.75
C ALA A 127 21.99 11.23 -11.70
N THR A 128 23.26 10.88 -11.87
CA THR A 128 24.33 11.66 -11.27
C THR A 128 24.32 12.99 -12.01
N LEU A 129 23.58 13.95 -11.46
CA LEU A 129 23.75 15.34 -11.85
C LEU A 129 25.11 15.75 -11.26
N GLU A 130 26.04 16.18 -12.11
CA GLU A 130 27.14 17.01 -11.64
C GLU A 130 26.50 18.29 -11.10
N LEU A 131 26.31 18.37 -9.78
CA LEU A 131 25.96 19.60 -9.10
C LEU A 131 27.09 20.59 -9.41
N ALA A 132 26.81 21.60 -10.24
CA ALA A 132 27.79 22.64 -10.59
C ALA A 132 28.21 23.48 -9.36
N SER A 133 27.42 23.43 -8.28
CA SER A 133 27.66 24.06 -6.98
C SER A 133 26.85 23.35 -5.88
N GLU A 134 27.19 23.55 -4.61
CA GLU A 134 26.35 23.08 -3.49
C GLU A 134 25.06 23.93 -3.44
N PRO A 135 23.86 23.33 -3.28
CA PRO A 135 22.64 24.09 -3.07
C PRO A 135 22.65 24.71 -1.66
N GLU A 136 22.71 26.03 -1.57
CA GLU A 136 22.68 26.79 -0.32
C GLU A 136 21.31 27.46 -0.15
N LEU A 137 20.62 27.19 0.96
CA LEU A 137 19.30 27.71 1.27
C LEU A 137 19.32 28.39 2.64
N THR A 138 18.83 29.63 2.72
CA THR A 138 18.60 30.32 3.99
C THR A 138 17.11 30.34 4.32
N LEU A 139 16.77 29.90 5.53
CA LEU A 139 15.40 29.92 6.04
C LEU A 139 15.27 30.98 7.13
N ARG A 140 14.27 31.85 7.03
CA ARG A 140 13.89 32.81 8.09
C ARG A 140 12.43 32.62 8.48
N LEU A 141 12.17 32.65 9.78
CA LEU A 141 10.84 32.56 10.35
C LEU A 141 10.61 33.79 11.24
N GLU A 142 9.64 34.62 10.86
CA GLU A 142 9.31 35.84 11.59
C GLU A 142 7.85 35.80 12.05
N ALA A 143 7.62 36.19 13.31
CA ALA A 143 6.29 36.35 13.87
C ALA A 143 5.90 37.83 13.83
N THR A 144 4.64 38.15 13.49
CA THR A 144 4.09 39.49 13.62
C THR A 144 2.76 39.43 14.39
N PRO A 145 2.59 40.20 15.47
CA PRO A 145 3.57 41.13 16.07
C PRO A 145 4.68 40.42 16.86
N ASN A 146 5.88 41.00 16.86
CA ASN A 146 7.02 40.57 17.68
C ASN A 146 7.56 41.76 18.49
N PRO A 147 7.50 41.73 19.84
CA PRO A 147 7.08 40.62 20.69
C PRO A 147 5.55 40.38 20.64
N ALA A 148 5.13 39.11 20.62
CA ALA A 148 3.72 38.73 20.58
C ALA A 148 3.06 38.96 21.96
N PRO A 149 2.08 39.86 22.09
CA PRO A 149 1.35 40.04 23.33
C PRO A 149 0.55 38.78 23.68
N ALA A 150 0.38 38.46 24.96
CA ALA A 150 -0.45 37.35 25.40
C ALA A 150 -1.90 37.53 24.91
N GLY A 151 -2.42 36.54 24.17
CA GLY A 151 -3.78 36.54 23.63
C GLY A 151 -3.96 37.23 22.27
N ALA A 152 -2.89 37.76 21.66
CA ALA A 152 -2.93 38.29 20.30
C ALA A 152 -2.84 37.17 19.26
N GLU A 153 -3.51 37.34 18.12
CA GLU A 153 -3.26 36.52 16.94
C GLU A 153 -1.86 36.81 16.39
N VAL A 154 -1.11 35.76 16.08
CA VAL A 154 0.26 35.85 15.55
C VAL A 154 0.29 35.30 14.14
N THR A 155 0.71 36.14 13.21
CA THR A 155 1.01 35.72 11.84
C THR A 155 2.46 35.28 11.76
N TRP A 156 2.70 34.07 11.27
CA TRP A 156 4.04 33.54 11.03
C TRP A 156 4.35 33.62 9.54
N THR A 157 5.48 34.26 9.21
CA THR A 157 6.00 34.36 7.85
C THR A 157 7.27 33.51 7.75
N VAL A 158 7.29 32.57 6.82
CA VAL A 158 8.49 31.81 6.44
C VAL A 158 9.03 32.42 5.16
N THR A 159 10.31 32.77 5.13
CA THR A 159 11.02 33.24 3.94
C THR A 159 12.12 32.25 3.60
N ILE A 160 12.20 31.86 2.32
CA ILE A 160 13.14 30.83 1.84
C ILE A 160 13.96 31.46 0.72
N THR A 161 15.24 31.72 0.99
CA THR A 161 16.14 32.30 -0.01
C THR A 161 17.00 31.22 -0.64
N ASN A 162 17.12 31.24 -1.98
CA ASN A 162 18.14 30.46 -2.68
C ASN A 162 19.44 31.27 -2.82
N ASP A 163 20.37 31.02 -1.91
CA ASP A 163 21.71 31.62 -1.88
C ASP A 163 22.74 30.78 -2.69
N GLY A 164 22.31 29.63 -3.21
CA GLY A 164 23.13 28.71 -3.98
C GLY A 164 23.44 29.18 -5.40
N GLY A 165 24.32 28.43 -6.08
CA GLY A 165 24.75 28.74 -7.44
C GLY A 165 23.86 28.20 -8.56
N GLN A 166 22.65 27.70 -8.25
CA GLN A 166 21.75 27.10 -9.24
C GLN A 166 20.27 27.24 -8.84
N ASP A 167 19.39 27.31 -9.84
CA ASP A 167 17.95 27.31 -9.65
C ASP A 167 17.46 25.98 -9.06
N LEU A 168 16.52 26.07 -8.13
CA LEU A 168 15.91 24.90 -7.53
C LEU A 168 14.55 24.63 -8.18
N MET A 169 14.42 23.46 -8.77
CA MET A 169 13.17 22.93 -9.29
C MET A 169 12.55 22.04 -8.21
N TYR A 170 11.31 22.33 -7.80
CA TYR A 170 10.53 21.55 -6.81
C TYR A 170 10.89 21.79 -5.33
N VAL A 171 11.01 23.06 -4.92
CA VAL A 171 11.05 23.41 -3.49
C VAL A 171 9.69 23.14 -2.86
N SER A 172 9.66 22.40 -1.76
CA SER A 172 8.44 22.05 -1.03
C SER A 172 8.60 22.40 0.45
N VAL A 173 7.57 23.02 1.03
CA VAL A 173 7.59 23.48 2.42
C VAL A 173 6.59 22.67 3.24
N PHE A 174 7.07 22.05 4.32
CA PHE A 174 6.26 21.20 5.18
C PHE A 174 6.23 21.72 6.61
N ARG A 175 5.09 21.54 7.28
CA ARG A 175 4.98 21.57 8.74
C ARG A 175 4.70 20.16 9.23
N GLU A 176 5.67 19.57 9.91
CA GLU A 176 5.69 18.16 10.31
C GLU A 176 5.53 17.22 9.09
N ARG A 177 4.31 16.97 8.65
CA ARG A 177 3.95 16.13 7.49
C ARG A 177 2.88 16.75 6.59
N THR A 178 2.46 17.97 6.87
CA THR A 178 1.46 18.68 6.07
C THR A 178 2.18 19.65 5.15
N LEU A 179 1.90 19.54 3.85
CA LEU A 179 2.39 20.47 2.83
C LEU A 179 1.76 21.84 3.09
N LEU A 180 2.59 22.88 3.21
CA LEU A 180 2.13 24.25 3.43
C LEU A 180 1.76 24.95 2.12
N GLU A 181 2.46 24.62 1.03
CA GLU A 181 2.25 25.19 -0.30
C GLU A 181 2.65 24.17 -1.38
N ASP A 182 2.00 24.24 -2.55
CA ASP A 182 2.35 23.41 -3.70
C ASP A 182 3.83 23.58 -4.08
N PRO A 183 4.50 22.53 -4.58
CA PRO A 183 5.91 22.61 -4.95
C PRO A 183 6.15 23.70 -6.01
N PHE A 184 7.14 24.56 -5.77
CA PHE A 184 7.44 25.69 -6.65
C PHE A 184 8.91 25.70 -7.11
N ARG A 185 9.22 26.58 -8.06
CA ARG A 185 10.59 26.85 -8.53
C ARG A 185 11.12 28.08 -7.78
N LEU A 186 12.38 28.01 -7.35
CA LEU A 186 13.06 29.13 -6.69
C LEU A 186 14.36 29.45 -7.43
N ALA A 187 14.39 30.59 -8.13
CA ALA A 187 15.57 31.03 -8.85
C ALA A 187 16.66 31.54 -7.90
N ILE A 188 17.90 31.62 -8.39
CA ILE A 188 19.02 32.19 -7.62
C ILE A 188 18.69 33.62 -7.18
N GLY A 189 18.81 33.89 -5.87
CA GLY A 189 18.55 35.20 -5.26
C GLY A 189 17.07 35.56 -5.07
N GLU A 190 16.15 34.62 -5.35
CA GLU A 190 14.71 34.77 -5.11
C GLU A 190 14.33 34.34 -3.68
N GLN A 191 13.19 34.82 -3.17
CA GLN A 191 12.68 34.62 -1.79
C GLN A 191 11.21 34.21 -1.76
#